data_AF-A0A9Q3H2M6-F1
#
_entry.id   AF-A0A9Q3H2M6-F1
#
_cell.length_a   1.000
_cell.length_b   1.000
_cell.length_c   1.000
_cell.angle_alpha   90.00
_cell.angle_beta   90.00
_cell.angle_gamma   90.00
#
_symmetry.space_group_name_H-M   'P 1'
#
loop_
_entity.id
_entity.type
_entity.pdbx_description
1 polymer ?
#
loop_
_entity_poly.entity_id
_entity_poly.type
_entity_poly.pdbx_seq_one_letter_code
_entity_poly.pdbx_strand_id
1 'polypeptide(L)'
;MLRRPPYPARLESRKEIRKQINELLELDVIRKIGHNEMVDLTTPVLITWHDGKSRLCVDFRALNNYTKAERYPIPRITHSLAKLAKPNT
;
A
#
# COMPACT_ATOMS: atom_id res chain seq x y z
N MET A 1 14.71 -11.82 8.18
CA MET A 1 14.54 -10.35 8.29
C MET A 1 14.34 -9.79 6.88
N LEU A 2 13.21 -9.13 6.62
CA LEU A 2 12.90 -8.59 5.29
C LEU A 2 13.19 -7.10 5.29
N ARG A 3 14.48 -6.74 5.16
CA ARG A 3 14.91 -5.35 5.12
C ARG A 3 15.28 -4.95 3.70
N ARG A 4 14.62 -3.93 3.18
CA ARG A 4 14.92 -3.32 1.89
C ARG A 4 15.37 -1.87 2.09
N PRO A 5 16.48 -1.44 1.46
CA PRO A 5 16.92 -0.06 1.54
C PRO A 5 15.94 0.85 0.77
N PRO A 6 15.81 2.13 1.15
CA PRO A 6 15.04 3.11 0.39
C PRO A 6 15.58 3.27 -1.03
N TYR A 7 14.68 3.50 -1.99
CA TYR A 7 15.10 3.81 -3.35
C TYR A 7 15.69 5.21 -3.46
N PRO A 8 16.70 5.42 -4.32
CA PRO A 8 17.13 6.76 -4.70
C PRO A 8 15.97 7.52 -5.33
N ALA A 9 15.68 8.71 -4.78
CA ALA A 9 14.59 9.56 -5.24
C ALA A 9 15.13 10.95 -5.56
N ARG A 10 14.61 11.56 -6.64
CA ARG A 10 14.87 12.95 -7.02
C ARG A 10 14.35 13.90 -5.93
N LEU A 11 14.86 15.13 -5.91
CA LEU A 11 14.47 16.13 -4.91
C LEU A 11 12.94 16.35 -4.86
N GLU A 12 12.31 16.49 -6.03
CA GLU A 12 10.85 16.67 -6.13
C GLU A 12 10.08 15.47 -5.58
N SER A 13 10.50 14.25 -5.92
CA SER A 13 9.91 13.04 -5.36
C SER A 13 10.09 12.96 -3.84
N ARG A 14 11.25 13.37 -3.30
CA ARG A 14 11.48 13.37 -1.84
C ARG A 14 10.58 14.37 -1.11
N LYS A 15 10.37 15.56 -1.67
CA LYS A 15 9.43 16.55 -1.14
C LYS A 15 8.03 15.98 -1.08
N GLU A 16 7.59 15.35 -2.17
CA GLU A 16 6.25 14.78 -2.27
C GLU A 16 6.05 13.57 -1.35
N ILE A 17 7.06 12.69 -1.22
CA ILE A 17 7.06 11.59 -0.24
C ILE A 17 6.85 12.16 1.16
N ARG A 18 7.60 13.20 1.53
CA ARG A 18 7.50 13.80 2.88
C ARG A 18 6.15 14.43 3.13
N LYS A 19 5.58 15.10 2.12
CA LYS A 19 4.24 15.68 2.19
C LYS A 19 3.19 14.59 2.45
N GLN A 20 3.13 13.55 1.63
CA GLN A 20 2.13 12.48 1.78
C GLN A 20 2.33 11.67 3.07
N ILE A 21 3.58 11.45 3.52
CA ILE A 21 3.84 10.81 4.83
C ILE A 21 3.29 11.66 5.98
N ASN A 22 3.46 12.99 5.94
CA ASN A 22 2.92 13.88 6.97
C ASN A 22 1.39 13.86 6.98
N GLU A 23 0.75 13.90 5.81
CA GLU A 23 -0.71 13.76 5.70
C GLU A 23 -1.21 12.44 6.33
N LEU A 24 -0.53 11.32 6.06
CA LEU A 24 -0.88 10.02 6.65
C LEU A 24 -0.64 9.96 8.17
N LEU A 25 0.35 10.70 8.69
CA LEU A 25 0.57 10.83 10.14
C LEU A 25 -0.53 11.67 10.79
N GLU A 26 -0.96 12.75 10.14
CA GLU A 26 -2.05 13.62 10.62
C GLU A 26 -3.41 12.90 10.61
N LEU A 27 -3.63 12.03 9.63
CA LEU A 27 -4.82 11.18 9.53
C LEU A 27 -4.77 9.94 10.44
N ASP A 28 -3.71 9.77 11.24
CA ASP A 28 -3.48 8.61 12.13
C ASP A 28 -3.54 7.25 11.40
N VAL A 29 -3.22 7.24 10.11
CA VAL A 29 -3.17 6.02 9.28
C VAL A 29 -1.83 5.28 9.51
N ILE A 30 -0.78 6.04 9.79
CA ILE A 30 0.56 5.52 10.09
C ILE A 30 1.12 6.19 11.35
N ARG A 31 2.11 5.56 11.97
CA ARG A 31 2.86 6.12 13.10
C ARG A 31 4.37 6.01 12.89
N LYS A 32 5.11 6.85 13.59
CA LYS A 32 6.57 6.67 13.71
C LYS A 32 6.86 5.50 14.64
N ILE A 33 7.89 4.73 14.29
CA ILE A 33 8.38 3.65 15.13
C ILE A 33 9.31 4.25 16.20
N GLY A 34 9.12 3.85 17.46
CA GLY A 34 9.93 4.30 18.59
C GLY A 34 11.35 3.72 18.57
N HIS A 35 12.28 4.40 19.24
CA HIS A 35 13.68 3.98 19.34
C HIS A 35 13.88 2.62 20.02
N ASN A 36 12.92 2.19 20.85
CA ASN A 36 12.96 0.92 21.57
C ASN A 36 12.28 -0.23 20.81
N GLU A 37 11.67 0.02 19.65
CA GLU A 37 10.98 -1.00 18.87
C GLU A 37 11.93 -1.67 17.87
N MET A 38 12.00 -3.00 17.91
CA MET A 38 12.74 -3.75 16.88
C MET A 38 11.94 -3.79 15.57
N VAL A 39 12.63 -3.48 14.47
CA VAL A 39 12.05 -3.48 13.12
C VAL A 39 12.66 -4.59 12.27
N ASP A 40 11.93 -5.67 12.07
CA ASP A 40 12.39 -6.83 11.27
C ASP A 40 12.00 -6.74 9.79
N LEU A 41 11.12 -5.78 9.46
CA LEU A 41 10.56 -5.57 8.14
C LEU A 41 10.71 -4.10 7.72
N THR A 42 11.31 -3.86 6.55
CA THR A 42 11.29 -2.55 5.89
C THR A 42 10.97 -2.69 4.42
N THR A 43 10.15 -1.76 3.91
CA THR A 43 9.68 -1.77 2.52
C THR A 43 9.88 -0.39 1.93
N PRO A 44 10.50 -0.26 0.74
CA PRO A 44 10.79 1.05 0.17
C PRO A 44 9.51 1.67 -0.40
N VAL A 45 9.50 3.00 -0.47
CA VAL A 45 8.42 3.79 -1.03
C VAL A 45 8.92 4.59 -2.23
N LEU A 46 8.02 4.87 -3.16
CA LEU A 46 8.27 5.71 -4.33
C LEU A 46 7.03 6.57 -4.64
N ILE A 47 7.21 7.59 -5.48
CA ILE A 47 6.11 8.38 -6.02
C ILE A 47 5.88 7.97 -7.46
N THR A 48 4.61 7.66 -7.78
CA THR A 48 4.14 7.51 -9.15
C THR A 48 3.35 8.75 -9.55
N TRP A 49 3.58 9.24 -10.77
CA TRP A 49 2.88 10.40 -11.32
C TRP A 49 1.89 9.95 -12.39
N HIS A 50 0.68 10.48 -12.37
CA HIS A 50 -0.35 10.24 -13.36
C HIS A 50 -1.32 11.43 -13.40
N ASP A 51 -1.58 11.98 -14.58
CA ASP A 51 -2.48 13.13 -14.80
C ASP A 51 -2.19 14.31 -13.85
N GLY A 52 -0.91 14.64 -13.67
CA GLY A 52 -0.49 15.72 -12.77
C GLY A 52 -0.65 15.44 -11.28
N LYS A 53 -1.12 14.25 -10.89
CA LYS A 53 -1.24 13.81 -9.50
C LYS A 53 -0.12 12.84 -9.14
N SER A 54 0.36 12.96 -7.92
CA SER A 54 1.36 12.09 -7.29
C SER A 54 0.66 11.07 -6.37
N ARG A 55 1.17 9.84 -6.35
CA ARG A 55 0.74 8.81 -5.39
C ARG A 55 1.95 8.16 -4.74
N LEU A 56 1.95 8.12 -3.40
CA LEU A 56 2.87 7.32 -2.61
C LEU A 56 2.55 5.84 -2.80
N CYS A 57 3.51 5.10 -3.34
CA CYS A 57 3.40 3.67 -3.57
C CYS A 57 4.46 2.93 -2.76
N VAL A 58 4.03 1.96 -1.97
CA VAL A 58 4.89 1.08 -1.18
C VAL A 58 5.16 -0.19 -1.99
N ASP A 59 6.43 -0.60 -2.11
CA ASP A 59 6.79 -1.80 -2.87
C ASP A 59 6.66 -3.09 -2.04
N PHE A 60 5.43 -3.58 -1.88
CA PHE A 60 5.17 -4.80 -1.12
C PHE A 60 5.57 -6.10 -1.81
N ARG A 61 6.24 -6.11 -2.97
CA ARG A 61 6.55 -7.35 -3.70
C ARG A 61 7.29 -8.38 -2.85
N ALA A 62 8.31 -7.94 -2.12
CA ALA A 62 9.08 -8.83 -1.27
C ALA A 62 8.29 -9.29 -0.03
N LEU A 63 7.40 -8.42 0.48
CA LEU A 63 6.50 -8.75 1.59
C LEU A 63 5.47 -9.82 1.16
N ASN A 64 4.84 -9.62 0.01
CA ASN A 64 3.83 -10.52 -0.54
C ASN A 64 4.37 -11.93 -0.76
N ASN A 65 5.65 -12.07 -1.15
CA ASN A 65 6.31 -13.37 -1.29
C ASN A 65 6.66 -14.01 0.06
N TYR A 66 6.89 -13.19 1.09
CA TYR A 66 7.22 -13.66 2.44
C TYR A 66 5.96 -14.09 3.21
N THR A 67 4.83 -13.43 2.97
CA THR A 67 3.55 -13.70 3.62
C THR A 67 2.81 -14.87 2.98
N LYS A 68 2.19 -15.73 3.80
CA LYS A 68 1.26 -16.75 3.30
C LYS A 68 -0.05 -16.07 2.87
N ALA A 69 -0.42 -16.21 1.60
CA ALA A 69 -1.66 -15.65 1.10
C ALA A 69 -2.89 -16.34 1.72
N GLU A 70 -3.75 -15.55 2.37
CA GLU A 70 -5.06 -15.99 2.83
C GLU A 70 -6.08 -15.81 1.70
N ARG A 71 -6.69 -16.91 1.25
CA ARG A 71 -7.67 -16.90 0.16
C ARG A 71 -9.08 -16.91 0.72
N TYR A 72 -9.59 -15.74 1.07
CA TYR A 72 -11.01 -15.59 1.37
C TYR A 72 -11.82 -15.75 0.07
N PRO A 73 -12.92 -16.54 0.06
CA PRO A 73 -13.71 -16.77 -1.14
C PRO A 73 -14.48 -15.50 -1.52
N ILE A 74 -13.91 -14.71 -2.41
CA ILE A 74 -14.62 -13.59 -3.04
C ILE A 74 -15.41 -14.15 -4.22
N PRO A 75 -16.75 -13.97 -4.26
CA PRO A 75 -17.55 -14.48 -5.37
C PRO A 75 -17.13 -13.82 -6.68
N ARG A 76 -17.08 -14.63 -7.75
CA ARG A 76 -16.89 -14.09 -9.10
C ARG A 76 -18.03 -13.14 -9.44
N ILE A 77 -17.74 -12.09 -10.20
CA ILE A 77 -18.72 -11.10 -10.65
C ILE A 77 -19.95 -11.76 -11.27
N THR A 78 -19.76 -12.80 -12.09
CA THR A 78 -20.86 -13.56 -12.70
C THR A 78 -21.80 -14.19 -11.67
N HIS A 79 -21.27 -14.76 -10.60
CA HIS A 79 -22.07 -15.35 -9.52
C HIS A 79 -22.83 -14.28 -8.74
N SER A 80 -22.23 -13.11 -8.53
CA SER A 80 -22.89 -11.98 -7.88
C SER A 80 -24.03 -11.39 -8.73
N LEU A 81 -23.80 -11.23 -10.05
CA LEU A 81 -24.80 -10.72 -10.99
C LEU A 81 -25.98 -11.68 -11.16
N ALA A 82 -25.73 -12.99 -11.21
CA ALA A 82 -26.80 -14.00 -11.28
C ALA A 82 -27.74 -13.95 -10.08
N LYS A 83 -27.25 -13.59 -8.88
CA LYS A 83 -28.08 -13.45 -7.68
C LYS A 83 -28.98 -12.20 -7.70
N LEU A 84 -28.58 -11.16 -8.45
CA LEU A 84 -29.34 -9.92 -8.59
C LEU A 84 -30.42 -10.00 -9.67
N ALA A 85 -30.21 -10.84 -10.68
CA ALA A 85 -31.19 -11.15 -11.71
C ALA A 85 -32.29 -12.08 -11.16
N LYS A 86 -33.05 -11.63 -10.15
CA LYS A 86 -34.35 -12.26 -9.87
C LYS A 86 -35.29 -11.92 -11.04
N PRO A 87 -36.02 -12.90 -11.61
CA PRO A 87 -37.09 -12.59 -12.56
C PRO A 87 -38.15 -11.78 -11.83
N ASN A 88 -38.47 -10.59 -12.34
CA ASN A 88 -39.62 -9.80 -11.88
C ASN A 88 -40.85 -10.71 -12.01
N THR A 89 -41.38 -11.16 -10.87
CA THR A 89 -42.69 -11.81 -10.77
C THR A 89 -43.60 -10.84 -10.05
#